data_AF-A0A2E1YTL3-F1
#
_entry.id   AF-A0A2E1YTL3-F1
#
_cell.length_a   1.000
_cell.length_b   1.000
_cell.length_c   1.000
_cell.angle_alpha   90.00
_cell.angle_beta   90.00
_cell.angle_gamma   90.00
#
_symmetry.space_group_name_H-M   'P 1'
#
loop_
_entity.id
_entity.type
_entity.pdbx_description
1 polymer ?
#
loop_
_entity_poly.entity_id
_entity_poly.type
_entity_poly.pdbx_seq_one_letter_code
_entity_poly.pdbx_strand_id
1 'polypeptide(L)'
;MKKFTYNKVDSVIKELIIFITTLLFFLFTSTLLVAQEISHKAIISEGRAVIVDGNEVVAKKRALDDALYLASLQGGAKIDGYSTVDTNTSLNENLLIRPSSSIKDFVILEESKDETHYSVKIKAILVSLNSLLDCSARSNINLSYFKPNFVVSSKLPAQ
;
A
#
# COMPACT_ATOMS: atom_id res chain seq x y z
N MET A 1 -23.22 28.19 -52.23
CA MET A 1 -21.86 28.32 -51.66
C MET A 1 -21.39 29.77 -51.78
N LYS A 2 -21.50 30.58 -50.72
CA LYS A 2 -20.92 31.94 -50.71
C LYS A 2 -19.42 31.84 -50.38
N LYS A 3 -18.56 32.14 -51.36
CA LYS A 3 -17.12 32.35 -51.12
C LYS A 3 -16.97 33.68 -50.39
N PHE A 4 -16.67 33.63 -49.10
CA PHE A 4 -16.25 34.81 -48.35
C PHE A 4 -14.84 35.19 -48.80
N THR A 5 -14.69 36.35 -49.43
CA THR A 5 -13.39 36.96 -49.74
C THR A 5 -12.80 37.49 -48.44
N TYR A 6 -11.89 36.71 -47.86
CA TYR A 6 -11.16 37.10 -46.66
C TYR A 6 -10.18 38.23 -46.99
N ASN A 7 -10.22 39.33 -46.22
CA ASN A 7 -9.22 40.38 -46.36
C ASN A 7 -7.92 39.91 -45.68
N LYS A 8 -6.76 40.48 -46.05
CA LYS A 8 -5.44 40.02 -45.54
C LYS A 8 -5.38 40.01 -44.00
N VAL A 9 -6.09 40.94 -43.37
CA VAL A 9 -6.21 41.07 -41.91
C VAL A 9 -7.03 39.93 -41.28
N ASP A 10 -8.13 39.52 -41.91
CA ASP A 10 -8.95 38.43 -41.42
C ASP A 10 -8.18 37.11 -41.41
N SER A 11 -7.32 36.89 -42.42
CA SER A 11 -6.50 35.68 -42.54
C SER A 11 -5.50 35.57 -41.37
N VAL A 12 -4.88 36.69 -41.00
CA VAL A 12 -3.94 36.76 -39.87
C VAL A 12 -4.67 36.52 -38.54
N ILE A 13 -5.87 37.07 -38.36
CA ILE A 13 -6.69 36.83 -37.16
C ILE A 13 -7.04 35.35 -37.04
N LYS A 14 -7.40 34.69 -38.15
CA LYS A 14 -7.71 33.26 -38.15
C LYS A 14 -6.51 32.40 -37.76
N GLU A 15 -5.32 32.69 -38.28
CA GLU A 15 -4.08 32.00 -37.91
C GLU A 15 -3.74 32.19 -36.42
N LEU A 16 -3.91 33.40 -35.90
CA LEU A 16 -3.69 33.70 -34.48
C LEU A 16 -4.66 32.94 -33.57
N ILE A 17 -5.94 32.83 -33.97
CA ILE A 17 -6.94 32.04 -33.25
C ILE A 17 -6.56 30.56 -33.26
N ILE A 18 -6.15 30.01 -34.40
CA ILE A 18 -5.73 28.61 -34.51
C ILE A 18 -4.48 28.35 -33.64
N PHE A 19 -3.53 29.27 -33.61
CA PHE A 19 -2.34 29.17 -32.79
C PHE A 19 -2.69 29.15 -31.29
N ILE A 20 -3.55 30.06 -30.83
CA ILE A 20 -3.97 30.10 -29.42
C ILE A 20 -4.78 28.86 -29.04
N THR A 21 -5.67 28.37 -29.89
CA THR A 21 -6.47 27.17 -29.57
C THR A 21 -5.62 25.91 -29.51
N THR A 22 -4.66 25.76 -30.41
CA THR A 22 -3.70 24.63 -30.40
C THR A 22 -2.76 24.67 -29.20
N LEU A 23 -2.27 25.86 -28.83
CA LEU A 23 -1.45 26.06 -27.62
C LEU A 23 -2.25 25.73 -26.35
N LEU A 24 -3.50 26.21 -26.26
CA LEU A 24 -4.35 25.95 -25.10
C LEU A 24 -4.67 24.46 -24.98
N PHE A 25 -4.93 23.78 -26.10
CA PHE A 25 -5.16 22.34 -26.12
C PHE A 25 -3.92 21.56 -25.64
N PHE A 26 -2.72 21.95 -26.09
CA PHE A 26 -1.47 21.33 -25.66
C PHE A 26 -1.18 21.53 -24.17
N LEU A 27 -1.47 22.72 -23.63
CA LEU A 27 -1.34 23.00 -22.20
C LEU A 27 -2.33 22.15 -21.38
N PHE A 28 -3.59 22.06 -21.81
CA PHE A 28 -4.61 21.24 -21.13
C PHE A 28 -4.27 19.75 -21.12
N THR A 29 -3.82 19.19 -22.24
CA THR A 29 -3.48 17.75 -22.31
C THR A 29 -2.29 17.41 -21.43
N SER A 30 -1.30 18.30 -21.30
CA SER A 30 -0.16 18.10 -20.42
C SER A 30 -0.55 18.02 -18.94
N THR A 31 -1.52 18.83 -18.47
CA THR A 31 -1.98 18.80 -17.08
C THR A 31 -2.76 17.52 -16.73
N LEU A 32 -3.45 16.92 -17.70
CA LEU A 32 -4.21 15.69 -17.49
C LEU A 32 -3.29 14.48 -17.24
N LEU A 33 -2.11 14.45 -17.85
CA LEU A 33 -1.12 13.39 -17.66
C LEU A 33 -0.45 13.42 -16.27
N VAL A 34 -0.34 14.61 -15.66
CA VAL A 34 0.29 14.81 -14.35
C VAL A 34 -0.70 14.64 -13.19
N ALA A 35 -2.01 14.62 -13.47
CA ALA A 35 -3.07 14.37 -12.49
C ALA A 35 -3.18 12.90 -12.06
N GLN A 36 -2.06 12.16 -12.03
CA GLN A 36 -2.02 10.90 -11.28
C GLN A 36 -2.11 11.22 -9.80
N GLU A 37 -3.30 11.04 -9.23
CA GLU A 37 -3.50 11.20 -7.80
C GLU A 37 -2.63 10.18 -7.06
N ILE A 38 -1.61 10.67 -6.34
CA ILE A 38 -0.97 9.87 -5.31
C ILE A 38 -2.06 9.65 -4.26
N SER A 39 -2.60 8.43 -4.22
CA SER A 39 -3.67 8.08 -3.30
C SER A 39 -3.14 8.15 -1.87
N HIS A 40 -3.45 9.25 -1.20
CA HIS A 40 -3.16 9.46 0.21
C HIS A 40 -4.39 9.09 1.02
N LYS A 41 -4.23 8.21 2.02
CA LYS A 41 -5.31 7.79 2.91
C LYS A 41 -5.09 8.39 4.29
N ALA A 42 -6.03 9.20 4.76
CA ALA A 42 -6.05 9.67 6.14
C ALA A 42 -6.74 8.62 7.03
N ILE A 43 -6.09 8.21 8.12
CA ILE A 43 -6.58 7.20 9.04
C ILE A 43 -6.52 7.72 10.46
N ILE A 44 -7.56 7.45 11.24
CA ILE A 44 -7.58 7.72 12.68
C ILE A 44 -7.37 6.41 13.41
N SER A 45 -6.36 6.37 14.27
CA SER A 45 -6.00 5.19 15.06
C SER A 45 -5.75 5.58 16.51
N GLU A 46 -5.99 4.65 17.42
CA GLU A 46 -5.77 4.82 18.85
C GLU A 46 -4.91 3.66 19.34
N GLY A 47 -3.83 3.99 20.06
CA GLY A 47 -2.93 3.02 20.67
C GLY A 47 -2.89 3.19 22.17
N ARG A 48 -2.57 2.10 22.88
CA ARG A 48 -2.58 2.07 24.35
C ARG A 48 -1.38 1.31 24.92
N ALA A 49 -0.87 1.76 26.05
CA ALA A 49 0.23 1.08 26.74
C ALA A 49 0.13 1.20 28.26
N VAL A 50 0.55 0.14 28.95
CA VAL A 50 0.60 0.08 30.42
C VAL A 50 1.67 1.02 30.97
N ILE A 51 1.36 1.70 32.06
CA ILE A 51 2.28 2.50 32.86
C ILE A 51 3.01 1.56 33.83
N VAL A 52 4.30 1.33 33.58
CA VAL A 52 5.16 0.49 34.41
C VAL A 52 6.04 1.37 35.28
N ASP A 53 6.09 1.09 36.58
CA ASP A 53 6.86 1.83 37.58
C ASP A 53 6.59 3.35 37.60
N GLY A 54 5.34 3.74 37.32
CA GLY A 54 4.93 5.15 37.23
C GLY A 54 5.55 5.91 36.04
N ASN A 55 6.21 5.22 35.10
CA ASN A 55 6.88 5.86 33.98
C ASN A 55 5.92 6.16 32.81
N GLU A 56 5.21 7.28 32.94
CA GLU A 56 4.24 7.75 31.95
C GLU A 56 4.88 8.11 30.61
N VAL A 57 6.13 8.60 30.60
CA VAL A 57 6.82 8.99 29.36
C VAL A 57 7.06 7.78 28.46
N VAL A 58 7.45 6.65 29.06
CA VAL A 58 7.65 5.40 28.33
C VAL A 58 6.31 4.83 27.87
N ALA A 59 5.27 4.89 28.71
CA ALA A 59 3.93 4.46 28.34
C ALA A 59 3.39 5.27 27.15
N LYS A 60 3.53 6.60 27.17
CA LYS A 60 3.15 7.48 26.06
C LYS A 60 3.85 7.10 24.75
N LYS A 61 5.17 6.87 24.77
CA LYS A 61 5.92 6.47 23.57
C LYS A 61 5.43 5.14 23.02
N ARG A 62 5.22 4.15 23.89
CA ARG A 62 4.69 2.83 23.49
C ARG A 62 3.27 2.91 22.93
N ALA A 63 2.41 3.73 23.55
CA ALA A 63 1.04 3.95 23.06
C ALA A 63 1.03 4.65 21.69
N LEU A 64 1.96 5.59 21.46
CA LEU A 64 2.15 6.20 20.16
C LEU A 64 2.67 5.20 19.11
N ASP A 65 3.65 4.37 19.46
CA ASP A 65 4.18 3.31 18.57
C ASP A 65 3.08 2.31 18.18
N ASP A 66 2.25 1.91 19.14
CA ASP A 66 1.08 1.06 18.92
C ASP A 66 0.06 1.73 17.98
N ALA A 67 -0.27 3.01 18.21
CA ALA A 67 -1.20 3.76 17.36
C ALA A 67 -0.70 3.86 15.91
N LEU A 68 0.60 4.13 15.72
CA LEU A 68 1.25 4.20 14.41
C LEU A 68 1.30 2.84 13.72
N TYR A 69 1.57 1.77 14.46
CA TYR A 69 1.57 0.41 13.94
C TYR A 69 0.17 0.02 13.41
N LEU A 70 -0.87 0.25 14.22
CA LEU A 70 -2.26 -0.01 13.84
C LEU A 70 -2.70 0.85 12.65
N ALA A 71 -2.33 2.13 12.62
CA ALA A 71 -2.62 3.00 11.47
C ALA A 71 -1.99 2.47 10.18
N SER A 72 -0.75 1.97 10.26
CA SER A 72 -0.03 1.39 9.11
C SER A 72 -0.72 0.14 8.58
N LEU A 73 -1.23 -0.72 9.46
CA LEU A 73 -2.02 -1.90 9.08
C LEU A 73 -3.37 -1.52 8.45
N GLN A 74 -4.07 -0.52 8.98
CA GLN A 74 -5.33 -0.02 8.42
C GLN A 74 -5.15 0.68 7.05
N GLY A 75 -3.96 1.24 6.79
CA GLY A 75 -3.58 1.79 5.49
C GLY A 75 -3.36 0.73 4.42
N GLY A 76 -3.01 -0.48 4.86
CA GLY A 76 -2.89 -1.67 4.04
C GLY A 76 -2.03 -2.70 4.76
N ALA A 77 -2.42 -3.98 4.65
CA ALA A 77 -1.65 -5.09 5.17
C ALA A 77 -1.27 -6.04 4.03
N LYS A 78 -0.01 -6.47 4.02
CA LYS A 78 0.47 -7.60 3.23
C LYS A 78 0.48 -8.83 4.12
N ILE A 79 -0.13 -9.89 3.62
CA ILE A 79 -0.27 -11.17 4.31
C ILE A 79 0.47 -12.21 3.47
N ASP A 80 1.55 -12.77 4.01
CA ASP A 80 2.33 -13.84 3.38
C ASP A 80 2.08 -15.14 4.15
N GLY A 81 1.51 -16.15 3.48
CA GLY A 81 1.23 -17.47 4.03
C GLY A 81 2.24 -18.51 3.55
N TYR A 82 2.79 -19.30 4.48
CA TYR A 82 3.71 -20.40 4.20
C TYR A 82 3.11 -21.69 4.73
N SER A 83 3.08 -22.73 3.89
CA SER A 83 2.63 -24.06 4.28
C SER A 83 3.76 -25.05 4.02
N THR A 84 4.01 -25.92 4.99
CA THR A 84 5.02 -26.97 4.93
C THR A 84 4.43 -28.29 5.39
N VAL A 85 4.77 -29.38 4.71
CA VAL A 85 4.36 -30.74 5.07
C VAL A 85 5.61 -31.51 5.46
N ASP A 86 5.61 -32.11 6.65
CA ASP A 86 6.74 -32.91 7.11
C ASP A 86 6.67 -34.38 6.66
N THR A 87 7.70 -35.15 6.98
CA THR A 87 7.80 -36.58 6.61
C THR A 87 6.74 -37.46 7.29
N ASN A 88 6.12 -36.97 8.37
CA ASN A 88 5.05 -37.63 9.08
C ASN A 88 3.67 -37.16 8.60
N THR A 89 3.60 -36.48 7.46
CA THR A 89 2.37 -35.91 6.89
C THR A 89 1.72 -34.83 7.76
N SER A 90 2.47 -34.24 8.71
CA SER A 90 2.00 -33.11 9.51
C SER A 90 2.02 -31.84 8.67
N LEU A 91 0.92 -31.09 8.72
CA LEU A 91 0.76 -29.80 8.06
C LEU A 91 1.11 -28.69 9.05
N ASN A 92 2.06 -27.83 8.68
CA ASN A 92 2.40 -26.62 9.43
C ASN A 92 2.16 -25.38 8.56
N GLU A 93 1.29 -24.50 9.03
CA GLU A 93 0.93 -23.25 8.39
C GLU A 93 1.42 -22.07 9.22
N ASN A 94 2.08 -21.11 8.57
CA ASN A 94 2.55 -19.89 9.18
C ASN A 94 2.05 -18.67 8.38
N LEU A 95 1.59 -17.65 9.09
CA LEU A 95 1.08 -16.41 8.52
C LEU A 95 1.91 -15.22 9.01
N LEU A 96 2.51 -14.50 8.07
CA LEU A 96 3.23 -13.26 8.35
C LEU A 96 2.40 -12.06 7.88
N ILE A 97 2.01 -11.20 8.82
CA ILE A 97 1.25 -9.98 8.55
C ILE A 97 2.18 -8.78 8.71
N ARG A 98 2.27 -7.91 7.70
CA ARG A 98 3.09 -6.70 7.72
C ARG A 98 2.35 -5.53 7.09
N PRO A 99 2.54 -4.29 7.54
CA PRO A 99 2.00 -3.12 6.86
C PRO A 99 2.50 -3.04 5.40
N SER A 100 1.61 -2.73 4.46
CA SER A 100 1.93 -2.45 3.06
C SER A 100 1.94 -0.97 2.71
N SER A 101 1.63 -0.12 3.70
CA SER A 101 1.61 1.34 3.57
C SER A 101 2.64 1.99 4.49
N SER A 102 3.14 3.15 4.08
CA SER A 102 4.07 3.95 4.89
C SER A 102 3.38 5.21 5.38
N ILE A 103 3.59 5.57 6.65
CA ILE A 103 3.14 6.84 7.22
C ILE A 103 4.05 7.95 6.66
N LYS A 104 3.45 8.97 6.05
CA LYS A 104 4.15 10.15 5.57
C LYS A 104 4.18 11.25 6.61
N ASP A 105 3.06 11.42 7.30
CA ASP A 105 2.90 12.41 8.36
C ASP A 105 1.81 11.96 9.34
N PHE A 106 1.83 12.48 10.56
CA PHE A 106 0.78 12.23 11.55
C PHE A 106 0.62 13.41 12.51
N VAL A 107 -0.58 13.53 13.07
CA VAL A 107 -0.90 14.49 14.13
C VAL A 107 -1.56 13.77 15.29
N ILE A 108 -1.17 14.14 16.51
CA ILE A 108 -1.84 13.68 17.73
C ILE A 108 -3.12 14.50 17.90
N LEU A 109 -4.26 13.81 17.96
CA LEU A 109 -5.57 14.43 18.17
C LEU A 109 -5.89 14.52 19.65
N GLU A 110 -5.57 13.48 20.40
CA GLU A 110 -5.95 13.33 21.80
C GLU A 110 -4.91 12.49 22.54
N GLU A 111 -4.64 12.86 23.78
CA GLU A 111 -3.88 12.07 24.73
C GLU A 111 -4.68 11.98 26.02
N SER A 112 -4.82 10.78 26.55
CA SER A 112 -5.49 10.55 27.82
C SER A 112 -4.75 9.49 28.60
N LYS A 113 -4.90 9.52 29.93
CA LYS A 113 -4.34 8.50 30.81
C LYS A 113 -5.36 8.12 31.88
N ASP A 114 -5.35 6.84 32.22
CA ASP A 114 -5.97 6.32 33.43
C ASP A 114 -4.88 5.92 34.44
N GLU A 115 -5.25 5.25 35.53
CA GLU A 115 -4.31 4.81 36.58
C GLU A 115 -3.29 3.77 36.09
N THR A 116 -3.60 3.07 35.01
CA THR A 116 -2.89 1.87 34.55
C THR A 116 -2.35 1.98 33.12
N HIS A 117 -2.97 2.79 32.27
CA HIS A 117 -2.67 2.90 30.85
C HIS A 117 -2.61 4.35 30.38
N TYR A 118 -1.76 4.57 29.39
CA TYR A 118 -1.71 5.77 28.58
C TYR A 118 -2.31 5.48 27.21
N SER A 119 -3.17 6.36 26.71
CA SER A 119 -3.85 6.24 25.42
C SER A 119 -3.52 7.44 24.53
N VAL A 120 -3.24 7.17 23.25
CA VAL A 120 -2.91 8.21 22.25
C VAL A 120 -3.74 7.98 21.00
N LYS A 121 -4.54 8.97 20.61
CA LYS A 121 -5.28 8.98 19.35
C LYS A 121 -4.59 9.88 18.34
N ILE A 122 -4.30 9.33 17.17
CA ILE A 122 -3.62 10.03 16.08
C ILE A 122 -4.48 10.05 14.81
N LYS A 123 -4.22 11.04 13.96
CA LYS A 123 -4.58 11.01 12.54
C LYS A 123 -3.28 10.89 11.74
N ALA A 124 -3.13 9.79 11.03
CA ALA A 124 -1.98 9.50 10.17
C ALA A 124 -2.36 9.65 8.69
N ILE A 125 -1.46 10.21 7.90
CA ILE A 125 -1.55 10.29 6.44
C ILE A 125 -0.64 9.20 5.87
N LEU A 126 -1.24 8.22 5.20
CA LEU A 126 -0.53 7.09 4.64
C LEU A 126 -0.46 7.18 3.13
N VAL A 127 0.66 6.69 2.60
CA VAL A 127 0.88 6.52 1.16
C VAL A 127 0.96 5.03 0.90
N SER A 128 0.14 4.54 -0.02
CA SER A 128 0.29 3.17 -0.49
C SER A 128 1.55 3.09 -1.34
N LEU A 129 2.40 2.11 -1.06
CA LEU A 129 3.50 1.75 -1.94
C LEU A 129 2.93 0.90 -3.08
N ASN A 130 2.06 1.47 -3.91
CA ASN A 130 1.55 0.73 -5.06
C ASN A 130 2.61 0.68 -6.18
N SER A 131 3.16 -0.53 -6.33
CA SER A 131 3.41 -1.25 -7.59
C SER A 131 4.16 -0.52 -8.72
N LEU A 132 5.31 0.10 -8.44
CA LEU A 132 6.34 0.26 -9.48
C LEU A 132 6.99 -1.09 -9.87
N LEU A 133 6.66 -2.17 -9.14
CA LEU A 133 7.01 -3.55 -9.45
C LEU A 133 5.73 -4.30 -9.77
N ASP A 134 5.14 -4.01 -10.93
CA ASP A 134 4.08 -4.82 -11.49
C ASP A 134 4.62 -6.25 -11.69
N CYS A 135 4.26 -7.16 -10.80
CA CYS A 135 4.69 -8.56 -10.84
C CYS A 135 3.91 -9.37 -11.90
N SER A 136 3.16 -8.68 -12.77
CA SER A 136 2.51 -9.23 -13.96
C SER A 136 3.52 -9.81 -14.98
N ALA A 137 4.79 -9.39 -14.91
CA ALA A 137 5.87 -9.86 -15.78
C ALA A 137 6.64 -11.09 -15.21
N ARG A 138 6.00 -11.98 -14.45
CA ARG A 138 6.65 -13.26 -14.12
C ARG A 138 6.68 -14.16 -15.36
N SER A 139 7.88 -14.52 -15.80
CA SER A 139 8.09 -15.58 -16.79
C SER A 139 7.46 -16.89 -16.32
N ASN A 140 6.86 -17.66 -17.23
CA ASN A 140 6.38 -19.01 -16.95
C ASN A 140 7.50 -19.85 -16.30
N ILE A 141 7.29 -20.29 -15.06
CA ILE A 141 8.23 -21.15 -14.34
C ILE A 141 7.91 -22.60 -14.71
N ASN A 142 8.79 -23.28 -15.45
CA ASN A 142 8.69 -24.72 -15.68
C ASN A 142 9.20 -25.45 -14.43
N LEU A 143 8.26 -25.95 -13.61
CA LEU A 143 8.57 -26.77 -12.44
C LEU A 143 8.66 -28.25 -12.85
N SER A 144 9.86 -28.82 -12.82
CA SER A 144 10.06 -30.27 -12.97
C SER A 144 10.16 -30.92 -11.59
N TYR A 145 9.32 -31.91 -11.31
CA TYR A 145 9.39 -32.72 -10.08
C TYR A 145 9.67 -34.18 -10.44
N PHE A 146 10.43 -34.87 -9.58
CA PHE A 146 10.67 -36.29 -9.71
C PHE A 146 9.53 -37.10 -9.11
N LYS A 147 9.12 -38.17 -9.80
CA LYS A 147 8.13 -39.12 -9.28
C LYS A 147 8.67 -39.79 -8.01
N PRO A 148 7.99 -39.70 -6.85
CA PRO A 148 8.44 -40.40 -5.65
C PRO A 148 8.30 -41.92 -5.86
N ASN A 149 9.33 -42.65 -5.44
CA ASN A 149 9.31 -44.12 -5.38
C ASN A 149 9.00 -44.54 -3.95
N PHE A 150 7.81 -45.09 -3.73
CA PHE A 150 7.43 -45.67 -2.44
C PHE A 150 7.60 -47.19 -2.50
N VAL A 151 8.50 -47.72 -1.68
CA VAL A 151 8.65 -49.16 -1.47
C VAL A 151 7.96 -49.51 -0.16
N VAL A 152 6.73 -50.03 -0.24
CA VAL A 152 5.99 -50.51 0.93
C VAL A 152 6.30 -51.99 1.10
N SER A 153 6.96 -52.35 2.19
CA SER A 153 7.21 -53.75 2.57
C SER A 153 6.31 -54.13 3.74
N SER A 154 5.60 -55.25 3.61
CA SER A 154 4.74 -55.83 4.65
C SER A 154 5.49 -56.80 5.57
N LYS A 155 6.83 -56.84 5.53
CA LYS A 155 7.63 -57.63 6.47
C LYS A 155 7.74 -56.88 7.80
N LEU A 156 6.78 -57.12 8.68
CA LEU A 156 7.01 -56.92 10.11
C LEU A 156 8.09 -57.92 10.56
N PRO A 157 9.08 -57.52 11.37
CA PRO A 157 9.93 -58.49 12.04
C PRO A 157 9.04 -59.39 12.91
N ALA A 158 9.19 -60.71 12.77
CA ALA A 158 8.50 -61.66 13.62
C ALA A 158 8.94 -61.42 15.07
N GLN A 159 7.97 -61.19 15.96
CA GLN A 159 8.17 -61.12 17.40
C GLN A 159 8.01 -62.51 18.02
#